data_AF-A0A7W4KBJ3-F1
#
_entry.id   AF-A0A7W4KBJ3-F1
#
_cell.length_a   1.000
_cell.length_b   1.000
_cell.length_c   1.000
_cell.angle_alpha   90.00
_cell.angle_beta   90.00
_cell.angle_gamma   90.00
#
_symmetry.space_group_name_H-M   'P 1'
#
loop_
_entity.id
_entity.type
_entity.pdbx_description
1 polymer ?
#
loop_
_entity_poly.entity_id
_entity_poly.type
_entity_poly.pdbx_seq_one_letter_code
_entity_poly.pdbx_strand_id
1 'polypeptide(L)'
;MNSVVIAGYARSPFQLARKGQFVRTRPDDIAAQVVRGLVERTGIAPEDIEDLILGCAFPEGEQGFNLGRIVALLSDLPLSVGGVTVNRFCGSSMQSVHMAAGAIRMGAGEAFICAGVESMTRIPMGGFNPLPNPALYKKRPGAYMDMGITAENVARKYEIGRDQQERFALRSQIRARDAITAGRLEAEIVPVQTRDGVVSTDGCPRPETTAEGLAGLKPAFDAAEGTVTAGTSSPLTDGAAAVLVCSEAYADRKGLPKLARIRAIAISGCEPEVMGLGPILSSRKAMERAGITIDDVGVVELNEAFASQSIACARELGVRDETLNIDGGAIALGHPLGATGARIVGKAAQLLGREGARYALATQCIGGGQGIATVLERI
;
A
#
# COMPACT_ATOMS: atom_id res chain seq x y z
N MET A 1 21.08 -13.81 13.39
CA MET A 1 20.31 -13.46 12.18
C MET A 1 20.47 -11.97 11.94
N ASN A 2 20.67 -11.55 10.70
CA ASN A 2 20.78 -10.13 10.37
C ASN A 2 19.46 -9.42 10.67
N SER A 3 19.52 -8.42 11.55
CA SER A 3 18.40 -7.49 11.74
C SER A 3 18.17 -6.70 10.45
N VAL A 4 16.91 -6.44 10.12
CA VAL A 4 16.50 -5.78 8.86
C VAL A 4 15.75 -4.51 9.22
N VAL A 5 16.09 -3.41 8.55
CA VAL A 5 15.52 -2.09 8.80
C VAL A 5 14.95 -1.47 7.54
N ILE A 6 13.93 -0.64 7.72
CA ILE A 6 13.50 0.35 6.74
C ILE A 6 14.38 1.58 6.95
N ALA A 7 15.23 1.88 5.97
CA ALA A 7 16.16 3.01 6.03
C ALA A 7 15.66 4.25 5.28
N GLY A 8 14.59 4.13 4.50
CA GLY A 8 14.00 5.27 3.80
C GLY A 8 12.64 4.95 3.21
N TYR A 9 11.87 6.00 2.94
CA TYR A 9 10.56 5.92 2.32
C TYR A 9 10.31 7.16 1.47
N ALA A 10 9.81 6.95 0.26
CA ALA A 10 9.40 7.97 -0.68
C ALA A 10 8.18 7.48 -1.48
N ARG A 11 7.35 8.40 -1.93
CA ARG A 11 6.26 8.13 -2.87
C ARG A 11 6.03 9.30 -3.80
N SER A 12 5.38 9.06 -4.92
CA SER A 12 4.80 10.13 -5.71
C SER A 12 3.61 10.74 -4.95
N PRO A 13 3.17 11.95 -5.31
CA PRO A 13 1.78 12.30 -5.09
C PRO A 13 0.88 11.27 -5.78
N PHE A 14 -0.24 10.92 -5.17
CA PHE A 14 -1.22 10.00 -5.72
C PHE A 14 -2.31 10.79 -6.43
N GLN A 15 -2.59 10.41 -7.68
CA GLN A 15 -3.49 11.14 -8.56
C GLN A 15 -4.71 10.28 -8.91
N LEU A 16 -5.88 10.90 -9.04
CA LEU A 16 -7.08 10.20 -9.47
C LEU A 16 -6.87 9.60 -10.86
N ALA A 17 -7.16 8.32 -11.02
CA ALA A 17 -7.10 7.71 -12.34
C ALA A 17 -8.11 8.39 -13.28
N ARG A 18 -7.72 8.55 -14.54
CA ARG A 18 -8.47 9.13 -15.67
C ARG A 18 -8.79 10.62 -15.55
N LYS A 19 -8.51 11.26 -14.40
CA LYS A 19 -8.84 12.66 -14.14
C LYS A 19 -7.72 13.49 -13.51
N GLY A 20 -6.75 12.84 -12.86
CA GLY A 20 -5.66 13.51 -12.16
C GLY A 20 -4.49 13.90 -13.07
N GLN A 21 -3.43 14.43 -12.48
CA GLN A 21 -2.31 15.00 -13.24
C GLN A 21 -1.37 13.95 -13.86
N PHE A 22 -1.57 12.66 -13.55
CA PHE A 22 -0.79 11.55 -14.10
C PHE A 22 -1.43 10.83 -15.30
N VAL A 23 -2.60 11.27 -15.76
CA VAL A 23 -3.33 10.61 -16.85
C VAL A 23 -2.55 10.47 -18.15
N ARG A 24 -1.54 11.31 -18.30
CA ARG A 24 -0.71 11.49 -19.48
C ARG A 24 0.76 11.09 -19.24
N THR A 25 1.06 10.55 -18.06
CA THR A 25 2.41 10.17 -17.60
C THR A 25 2.49 8.66 -17.52
N ARG A 26 3.63 8.08 -17.94
CA ARG A 26 3.80 6.64 -17.88
C ARG A 26 4.11 6.18 -16.45
N PRO A 27 3.67 4.98 -16.04
CA PRO A 27 3.93 4.46 -14.70
C PRO A 27 5.42 4.22 -14.42
N ASP A 28 6.18 3.73 -15.40
CA ASP A 28 7.63 3.54 -15.28
C ASP A 28 8.37 4.85 -15.03
N ASP A 29 8.01 5.93 -15.72
CA ASP A 29 8.57 7.29 -15.49
C ASP A 29 8.26 7.81 -14.08
N ILE A 30 7.05 7.57 -13.56
CA ILE A 30 6.65 7.96 -12.20
C ILE A 30 7.50 7.18 -11.18
N ALA A 31 7.56 5.86 -11.33
CA ALA A 31 8.31 4.99 -10.42
C ALA A 31 9.81 5.33 -10.43
N ALA A 32 10.38 5.59 -11.60
CA ALA A 32 11.80 5.89 -11.74
C ALA A 32 12.21 7.17 -10.99
N GLN A 33 11.36 8.21 -11.05
CA GLN A 33 11.56 9.46 -10.31
C GLN A 33 11.44 9.26 -8.79
N VAL A 34 10.49 8.46 -8.33
CA VAL A 34 10.34 8.13 -6.90
C VAL A 34 11.56 7.38 -6.39
N VAL A 35 12.09 6.42 -7.16
CA VAL A 35 13.30 5.67 -6.80
C VAL A 35 14.52 6.57 -6.74
N ARG A 36 14.71 7.47 -7.72
CA ARG A 36 15.77 8.49 -7.64
C ARG A 36 15.65 9.35 -6.38
N GLY A 37 14.46 9.88 -6.11
CA GLY A 37 14.21 10.68 -4.92
C GLY A 37 14.47 9.91 -3.62
N LEU A 38 14.19 8.61 -3.57
CA LEU A 38 14.55 7.76 -2.43
C LEU A 38 16.06 7.64 -2.27
N VAL A 39 16.80 7.35 -3.35
CA VAL A 39 18.26 7.22 -3.34
C VAL A 39 18.91 8.53 -2.89
N GLU A 40 18.49 9.66 -3.46
CA GLU A 40 18.97 10.99 -3.09
C GLU A 40 18.73 11.31 -1.62
N ARG A 41 17.52 11.06 -1.10
CA ARG A 41 17.15 11.36 0.30
C ARG A 41 17.86 10.47 1.32
N THR A 42 18.09 9.22 0.97
CA THR A 42 18.74 8.26 1.87
C THR A 42 20.26 8.35 1.83
N GLY A 43 20.83 8.82 0.71
CA GLY A 43 22.28 8.87 0.51
C GLY A 43 22.91 7.49 0.33
N ILE A 44 22.12 6.46 0.03
CA ILE A 44 22.66 5.13 -0.27
C ILE A 44 23.53 5.18 -1.53
N ALA A 45 24.70 4.55 -1.49
CA ALA A 45 25.53 4.38 -2.67
C ALA A 45 24.81 3.45 -3.66
N PRO A 46 24.52 3.87 -4.90
CA PRO A 46 23.77 3.05 -5.85
C PRO A 46 24.43 1.69 -6.15
N GLU A 47 25.76 1.64 -6.06
CA GLU A 47 26.57 0.43 -6.26
C GLU A 47 26.31 -0.67 -5.20
N ASP A 48 25.84 -0.27 -4.01
CA ASP A 48 25.58 -1.19 -2.90
C ASP A 48 24.17 -1.83 -2.99
N ILE A 49 23.33 -1.41 -3.94
CA ILE A 49 21.98 -1.94 -4.12
C ILE A 49 22.07 -3.28 -4.85
N GLU A 50 21.58 -4.34 -4.21
CA GLU A 50 21.57 -5.69 -4.78
C GLU A 50 20.50 -5.82 -5.88
N ASP A 51 19.26 -5.46 -5.54
CA ASP A 51 18.11 -5.65 -6.43
C ASP A 51 17.03 -4.57 -6.20
N LEU A 52 16.27 -4.29 -7.27
CA LEU A 52 15.05 -3.49 -7.24
C LEU A 52 13.85 -4.43 -7.41
N ILE A 53 13.14 -4.67 -6.32
CA ILE A 53 11.97 -5.55 -6.28
C ILE A 53 10.71 -4.68 -6.36
N LEU A 54 10.03 -4.69 -7.52
CA LEU A 54 8.91 -3.82 -7.82
C LEU A 54 7.57 -4.56 -7.80
N GLY A 55 6.64 -4.07 -6.98
CA GLY A 55 5.26 -4.55 -6.96
C GLY A 55 4.37 -3.92 -8.04
N CYS A 56 3.66 -4.74 -8.81
CA CYS A 56 2.66 -4.29 -9.78
C CYS A 56 1.52 -5.33 -9.86
N ALA A 57 0.26 -4.91 -9.71
CA ALA A 57 -0.88 -5.83 -9.70
C ALA A 57 -1.30 -6.28 -11.10
N PHE A 58 -1.13 -5.41 -12.10
CA PHE A 58 -1.44 -5.71 -13.50
C PHE A 58 -0.23 -5.39 -14.40
N PRO A 59 0.81 -6.25 -14.39
CA PRO A 59 2.04 -6.03 -15.14
C PRO A 59 1.85 -6.34 -16.63
N GLU A 60 1.06 -5.51 -17.31
CA GLU A 60 0.69 -5.60 -18.72
C GLU A 60 0.92 -4.25 -19.40
N GLY A 61 1.15 -4.26 -20.72
CA GLY A 61 1.32 -3.03 -21.50
C GLY A 61 2.47 -2.18 -21.00
N GLU A 62 2.21 -0.92 -20.67
CA GLU A 62 3.22 -0.01 -20.11
C GLU A 62 3.73 -0.41 -18.72
N GLN A 63 3.06 -1.34 -18.05
CA GLN A 63 3.49 -1.94 -16.80
C GLN A 63 4.07 -3.35 -16.98
N GLY A 64 4.23 -3.81 -18.23
CA GLY A 64 4.74 -5.13 -18.57
C GLY A 64 6.28 -5.20 -18.64
N PHE A 65 6.79 -6.18 -19.39
CA PHE A 65 8.21 -6.33 -19.73
C PHE A 65 9.19 -6.21 -18.54
N ASN A 66 8.96 -6.98 -17.48
CA ASN A 66 9.71 -6.88 -16.22
C ASN A 66 9.95 -5.41 -15.80
N LEU A 67 8.85 -4.75 -15.47
CA LEU A 67 8.81 -3.36 -15.02
C LEU A 67 9.85 -3.00 -13.96
N GLY A 68 10.15 -3.90 -13.01
CA GLY A 68 11.22 -3.69 -12.02
C GLY A 68 12.59 -3.42 -12.65
N ARG A 69 12.97 -4.17 -13.70
CA ARG A 69 14.22 -3.92 -14.43
C ARG A 69 14.16 -2.64 -15.25
N ILE A 70 13.03 -2.37 -15.89
CA ILE A 70 12.83 -1.11 -16.64
C ILE A 70 13.02 0.09 -15.71
N VAL A 71 12.39 0.08 -14.53
CA VAL A 71 12.50 1.14 -13.54
C VAL A 71 13.92 1.27 -13.02
N ALA A 72 14.62 0.17 -12.73
CA ALA A 72 16.03 0.23 -12.31
C ALA A 72 16.91 0.98 -13.33
N LEU A 73 16.75 0.67 -14.62
CA LEU A 73 17.48 1.34 -15.70
C LEU A 73 17.05 2.81 -15.87
N LEU A 74 15.76 3.10 -15.79
CA LEU A 74 15.23 4.46 -15.89
C LEU A 74 15.56 5.33 -14.68
N SER A 75 15.90 4.74 -13.53
CA SER A 75 16.28 5.42 -12.29
C SER A 75 17.77 5.78 -12.22
N ASP A 76 18.52 5.55 -13.30
CA ASP A 76 19.97 5.80 -13.37
C ASP A 76 20.76 4.97 -12.34
N LEU A 77 20.23 3.80 -11.96
CA LEU A 77 20.97 2.85 -11.13
C LEU A 77 22.07 2.15 -11.96
N PRO A 78 23.18 1.73 -11.33
CA PRO A 78 24.23 0.99 -12.00
C PRO A 78 23.72 -0.27 -12.69
N LEU A 79 24.36 -0.66 -13.80
CA LEU A 79 23.98 -1.85 -14.56
C LEU A 79 24.06 -3.15 -13.75
N SER A 80 24.85 -3.16 -12.67
CA SER A 80 24.97 -4.26 -11.72
C SER A 80 23.72 -4.51 -10.88
N VAL A 81 22.89 -3.49 -10.65
CA VAL A 81 21.64 -3.64 -9.90
C VAL A 81 20.68 -4.50 -10.68
N GLY A 82 20.03 -5.47 -10.04
CA GLY A 82 19.00 -6.31 -10.66
C GLY A 82 17.70 -5.57 -11.00
N GLY A 83 16.65 -6.35 -11.23
CA GLY A 83 15.29 -5.83 -11.24
C GLY A 83 14.27 -6.93 -11.47
N VAL A 84 13.26 -7.01 -10.61
CA VAL A 84 12.19 -8.01 -10.72
C VAL A 84 10.82 -7.40 -10.45
N THR A 85 9.81 -7.89 -11.17
CA THR A 85 8.41 -7.51 -10.99
C THR A 85 7.67 -8.61 -10.24
N VAL A 86 6.99 -8.25 -9.16
CA VAL A 86 6.24 -9.18 -8.31
C VAL A 86 4.77 -8.80 -8.26
N ASN A 87 3.90 -9.80 -8.26
CA ASN A 87 2.46 -9.62 -8.21
C ASN A 87 1.84 -10.42 -7.07
N ARG A 88 1.25 -9.70 -6.12
CA ARG A 88 0.29 -10.18 -5.11
C ARG A 88 -0.90 -9.22 -5.02
N PHE A 89 -1.41 -8.77 -6.16
CA PHE A 89 -2.42 -7.70 -6.28
C PHE A 89 -2.11 -6.49 -5.37
N CYS A 90 -3.04 -6.06 -4.51
CA CYS A 90 -2.85 -4.97 -3.54
C CYS A 90 -1.59 -5.17 -2.66
N GLY A 91 -1.22 -6.43 -2.43
CA GLY A 91 -0.08 -6.88 -1.62
C GLY A 91 1.31 -6.69 -2.24
N SER A 92 1.40 -6.30 -3.51
CA SER A 92 2.62 -6.53 -4.31
C SER A 92 3.88 -5.85 -3.77
N SER A 93 3.83 -4.56 -3.43
CA SER A 93 5.01 -3.87 -2.88
C SER A 93 5.25 -4.13 -1.39
N MET A 94 4.27 -4.65 -0.65
CA MET A 94 4.57 -5.18 0.69
C MET A 94 5.26 -6.55 0.57
N GLN A 95 4.89 -7.35 -0.45
CA GLN A 95 5.57 -8.59 -0.79
C GLN A 95 7.02 -8.34 -1.20
N SER A 96 7.34 -7.24 -1.90
CA SER A 96 8.74 -6.90 -2.21
C SER A 96 9.57 -6.65 -0.95
N VAL A 97 9.02 -5.94 0.04
CA VAL A 97 9.65 -5.77 1.38
C VAL A 97 9.89 -7.12 2.06
N HIS A 98 8.91 -8.04 1.99
CA HIS A 98 9.03 -9.38 2.59
C HIS A 98 10.14 -10.19 1.91
N MET A 99 10.29 -10.07 0.59
CA MET A 99 11.36 -10.73 -0.18
C MET A 99 12.74 -10.19 0.17
N ALA A 100 12.90 -8.86 0.21
CA ALA A 100 14.16 -8.23 0.62
C ALA A 100 14.56 -8.62 2.06
N ALA A 101 13.60 -8.61 3.00
CA ALA A 101 13.86 -9.03 4.38
C ALA A 101 14.31 -10.50 4.46
N GLY A 102 13.74 -11.38 3.63
CA GLY A 102 14.18 -12.76 3.48
C GLY A 102 15.59 -12.88 2.94
N ALA A 103 15.88 -12.19 1.82
CA ALA A 103 17.18 -12.17 1.16
C ALA A 103 18.31 -11.70 2.11
N ILE A 104 18.08 -10.60 2.84
CA ILE A 104 19.05 -10.07 3.81
C ILE A 104 19.30 -11.06 4.95
N ARG A 105 18.25 -11.71 5.46
CA ARG A 105 18.36 -12.69 6.56
C ARG A 105 19.11 -13.95 6.14
N MET A 106 19.05 -14.34 4.87
CA MET A 106 19.80 -15.48 4.31
C MET A 106 21.19 -15.09 3.76
N GLY A 107 21.58 -13.81 3.84
CA GLY A 107 22.89 -13.33 3.40
C GLY A 107 23.02 -13.12 1.89
N ALA A 108 21.90 -13.02 1.17
CA ALA A 108 21.87 -12.82 -0.28
C ALA A 108 21.80 -11.34 -0.65
N GLY A 109 22.67 -10.51 -0.07
CA GLY A 109 22.70 -9.05 -0.25
C GLY A 109 22.41 -8.26 1.03
N GLU A 110 22.77 -6.98 1.05
CA GLU A 110 22.67 -6.11 2.23
C GLU A 110 21.68 -4.94 2.09
N ALA A 111 21.38 -4.49 0.87
CA ALA A 111 20.49 -3.37 0.61
C ALA A 111 19.65 -3.58 -0.66
N PHE A 112 18.37 -3.25 -0.57
CA PHE A 112 17.37 -3.49 -1.60
C PHE A 112 16.43 -2.29 -1.72
N ILE A 113 16.05 -1.95 -2.95
CA ILE A 113 14.93 -1.04 -3.19
C ILE A 113 13.66 -1.87 -3.35
N CYS A 114 12.71 -1.66 -2.45
CA CYS A 114 11.39 -2.28 -2.53
C CYS A 114 10.40 -1.21 -3.02
N ALA A 115 10.03 -1.30 -4.29
CA ALA A 115 9.17 -0.33 -4.94
C ALA A 115 7.80 -0.93 -5.27
N GLY A 116 6.87 -0.07 -5.68
CA GLY A 116 5.67 -0.46 -6.39
C GLY A 116 5.09 0.70 -7.16
N VAL A 117 4.38 0.37 -8.22
CA VAL A 117 3.68 1.33 -9.06
C VAL A 117 2.38 0.72 -9.58
N GLU A 118 1.37 1.56 -9.69
CA GLU A 118 0.20 1.25 -10.49
C GLU A 118 -0.26 2.52 -11.22
N SER A 119 -0.60 2.38 -12.49
CA SER A 119 -1.42 3.35 -13.20
C SER A 119 -2.71 2.71 -13.69
N MET A 120 -3.76 2.91 -12.90
CA MET A 120 -5.12 2.46 -13.22
C MET A 120 -5.76 3.26 -14.36
N THR A 121 -5.16 4.40 -14.74
CA THR A 121 -5.47 5.10 -16.00
C THR A 121 -5.00 4.34 -17.21
N ARG A 122 -3.74 3.88 -17.18
CA ARG A 122 -3.07 3.27 -18.33
C ARG A 122 -3.46 1.81 -18.47
N ILE A 123 -3.51 1.08 -17.36
CA ILE A 123 -3.89 -0.33 -17.30
C ILE A 123 -5.12 -0.47 -16.38
N PRO A 124 -6.31 -0.80 -16.91
CA PRO A 124 -7.49 -0.95 -16.07
C PRO A 124 -7.34 -2.14 -15.11
N MET A 125 -8.08 -2.09 -14.01
CA MET A 125 -8.19 -3.21 -13.09
C MET A 125 -8.72 -4.44 -13.84
N GLY A 126 -7.97 -5.54 -13.82
CA GLY A 126 -8.25 -6.74 -14.62
C GLY A 126 -7.33 -6.93 -15.84
N GLY A 127 -6.53 -5.91 -16.19
CA GLY A 127 -5.71 -5.91 -17.41
C GLY A 127 -6.55 -5.68 -18.67
N PHE A 128 -5.91 -5.76 -19.84
CA PHE A 128 -6.59 -5.59 -21.13
C PHE A 128 -7.28 -6.86 -21.62
N ASN A 129 -6.81 -8.03 -21.17
CA ASN A 129 -7.34 -9.32 -21.63
C ASN A 129 -7.61 -10.29 -20.46
N PRO A 130 -8.64 -10.02 -19.63
CA PRO A 130 -8.98 -10.89 -18.50
C PRO A 130 -9.51 -12.25 -18.99
N LEU A 131 -8.77 -13.32 -18.68
CA LEU A 131 -9.10 -14.71 -19.07
C LEU A 131 -9.13 -15.62 -17.82
N PRO A 132 -10.22 -15.58 -17.01
CA PRO A 132 -10.35 -16.43 -15.83
C PRO A 132 -10.41 -17.92 -16.20
N ASN A 133 -9.88 -18.79 -15.33
CA ASN A 133 -9.91 -20.23 -15.55
C ASN A 133 -11.36 -20.75 -15.38
N PRO A 134 -11.98 -21.36 -16.41
CA PRO A 134 -13.38 -21.74 -16.36
C PRO A 134 -13.65 -22.89 -15.36
N ALA A 135 -12.70 -23.80 -15.17
CA ALA A 135 -12.85 -24.89 -14.21
C ALA A 135 -12.80 -24.37 -12.76
N LEU A 136 -11.93 -23.39 -12.49
CA LEU A 136 -11.90 -22.73 -11.18
C LEU A 136 -13.17 -21.92 -10.95
N TYR A 137 -13.65 -21.17 -11.96
CA TYR A 137 -14.90 -20.42 -11.82
C TYR A 137 -16.09 -21.33 -11.48
N LYS A 138 -16.20 -22.49 -12.13
CA LYS A 138 -17.25 -23.48 -11.83
C LYS A 138 -17.15 -24.04 -10.40
N LYS A 139 -15.94 -24.26 -9.89
CA LYS A 139 -15.70 -24.85 -8.56
C LYS A 139 -15.74 -23.82 -7.43
N ARG A 140 -15.28 -22.61 -7.68
CA ARG A 140 -15.04 -21.55 -6.70
C ARG A 140 -15.23 -20.17 -7.36
N PRO A 141 -16.47 -19.76 -7.67
CA PRO A 141 -16.73 -18.52 -8.39
C PRO A 141 -16.22 -17.27 -7.63
N GLY A 142 -16.19 -17.32 -6.29
CA GLY A 142 -15.66 -16.25 -5.46
C GLY A 142 -14.22 -15.86 -5.75
N ALA A 143 -13.41 -16.75 -6.35
CA ALA A 143 -12.04 -16.44 -6.74
C ALA A 143 -11.95 -15.31 -7.79
N TYR A 144 -13.02 -15.09 -8.54
CA TYR A 144 -13.13 -14.06 -9.58
C TYR A 144 -14.21 -13.02 -9.27
N MET A 145 -14.67 -12.94 -8.02
CA MET A 145 -15.70 -12.01 -7.58
C MET A 145 -15.18 -10.56 -7.63
N ASP A 146 -16.04 -9.65 -8.07
CA ASP A 146 -15.75 -8.22 -8.01
C ASP A 146 -15.48 -7.79 -6.56
N MET A 147 -14.41 -7.01 -6.36
CA MET A 147 -13.97 -6.64 -5.02
C MET A 147 -15.01 -5.81 -4.26
N GLY A 148 -15.80 -4.98 -4.95
CA GLY A 148 -16.90 -4.25 -4.33
C GLY A 148 -18.02 -5.18 -3.84
N ILE A 149 -18.32 -6.26 -4.56
CA ILE A 149 -19.25 -7.30 -4.08
C ILE A 149 -18.68 -8.03 -2.87
N THR A 150 -17.36 -8.29 -2.81
CA THR A 150 -16.76 -8.84 -1.59
C THR A 150 -16.88 -7.89 -0.40
N ALA A 151 -16.85 -6.57 -0.64
CA ALA A 151 -17.04 -5.56 0.38
C ALA A 151 -18.49 -5.51 0.89
N GLU A 152 -19.48 -5.71 0.02
CA GLU A 152 -20.89 -5.89 0.40
C GLU A 152 -21.09 -7.17 1.21
N ASN A 153 -20.42 -8.28 0.85
CA ASN A 153 -20.46 -9.50 1.64
C ASN A 153 -19.90 -9.30 3.05
N VAL A 154 -18.79 -8.57 3.18
CA VAL A 154 -18.23 -8.22 4.49
C VAL A 154 -19.19 -7.32 5.27
N ALA A 155 -19.79 -6.31 4.62
CA ALA A 155 -20.76 -5.43 5.26
C ALA A 155 -21.96 -6.21 5.82
N ARG A 156 -22.52 -7.14 5.04
CA ARG A 156 -23.61 -8.03 5.51
C ARG A 156 -23.16 -8.95 6.64
N LYS A 157 -22.02 -9.62 6.50
CA LYS A 157 -21.50 -10.58 7.49
C LYS A 157 -21.22 -9.96 8.86
N TYR A 158 -20.77 -8.70 8.88
CA TYR A 158 -20.41 -7.97 10.09
C TYR A 158 -21.44 -6.91 10.50
N GLU A 159 -22.60 -6.89 9.84
CA GLU A 159 -23.69 -5.93 10.09
C GLU A 159 -23.21 -4.46 10.07
N ILE A 160 -22.35 -4.14 9.11
CA ILE A 160 -21.77 -2.80 8.95
C ILE A 160 -22.66 -1.97 8.04
N GLY A 161 -23.56 -1.22 8.68
CA GLY A 161 -24.50 -0.32 8.01
C GLY A 161 -23.81 0.77 7.18
N ARG A 162 -24.56 1.31 6.23
CA ARG A 162 -24.10 2.39 5.33
C ARG A 162 -23.62 3.63 6.10
N ASP A 163 -24.33 4.02 7.14
CA ASP A 163 -23.99 5.15 8.00
C ASP A 163 -22.62 4.98 8.69
N GLN A 164 -22.28 3.74 9.10
CA GLN A 164 -20.97 3.42 9.68
C GLN A 164 -19.84 3.57 8.66
N GLN A 165 -20.08 3.12 7.43
CA GLN A 165 -19.14 3.23 6.33
C GLN A 165 -18.87 4.70 5.95
N GLU A 166 -19.94 5.50 5.88
CA GLU A 166 -19.85 6.93 5.57
C GLU A 166 -19.12 7.71 6.67
N ARG A 167 -19.38 7.43 7.95
CA ARG A 167 -18.62 8.04 9.06
C ARG A 167 -17.13 7.70 8.99
N PHE A 168 -16.79 6.45 8.67
CA PHE A 168 -15.40 6.03 8.51
C PHE A 168 -14.73 6.75 7.33
N ALA A 169 -15.43 6.89 6.20
CA ALA A 169 -14.94 7.62 5.04
C ALA A 169 -14.70 9.11 5.33
N LEU A 170 -15.66 9.77 6.00
CA LEU A 170 -15.52 11.16 6.43
C LEU A 170 -14.33 11.34 7.37
N ARG A 171 -14.15 10.44 8.35
CA ARG A 171 -12.99 10.42 9.23
C ARG A 171 -11.67 10.32 8.46
N SER A 172 -11.59 9.44 7.45
CA SER A 172 -10.39 9.29 6.61
C SER A 172 -10.07 10.58 5.84
N GLN A 173 -11.08 11.23 5.25
CA GLN A 173 -10.91 12.52 4.54
C GLN A 173 -10.47 13.64 5.49
N ILE A 174 -11.06 13.74 6.68
CA ILE A 174 -10.67 14.72 7.70
C ILE A 174 -9.21 14.51 8.13
N ARG A 175 -8.81 13.28 8.45
CA ARG A 175 -7.42 12.97 8.85
C ARG A 175 -6.42 13.29 7.74
N ALA A 176 -6.74 12.96 6.49
CA ALA A 176 -5.89 13.30 5.35
C ALA A 176 -5.77 14.81 5.15
N ARG A 177 -6.89 15.55 5.21
CA ARG A 177 -6.90 17.01 5.16
C ARG A 177 -6.00 17.60 6.25
N ASP A 178 -6.20 17.17 7.49
CA ASP A 178 -5.46 17.71 8.64
C ASP A 178 -3.96 17.40 8.53
N ALA A 179 -3.60 16.21 8.05
CA ALA A 179 -2.21 15.83 7.79
C ALA A 179 -1.57 16.68 6.68
N ILE A 180 -2.31 16.95 5.59
CA ILE A 180 -1.86 17.80 4.49
C ILE A 180 -1.69 19.25 4.96
N THR A 181 -2.68 19.81 5.64
CA THR A 181 -2.63 21.19 6.16
C THR A 181 -1.48 21.38 7.16
N ALA A 182 -1.14 20.35 7.92
CA ALA A 182 -0.02 20.36 8.85
C ALA A 182 1.34 19.99 8.21
N GLY A 183 1.43 19.82 6.88
CA GLY A 183 2.67 19.48 6.18
C GLY A 183 3.22 18.07 6.46
N ARG A 184 2.43 17.18 7.08
CA ARG A 184 2.89 15.87 7.58
C ARG A 184 3.18 14.83 6.50
N LEU A 185 2.80 15.12 5.25
CA LEU A 185 3.04 14.26 4.09
C LEU A 185 4.15 14.79 3.18
N GLU A 186 4.70 15.98 3.43
CA GLU A 186 5.68 16.61 2.54
C GLU A 186 6.98 15.80 2.45
N ALA A 187 7.45 15.29 3.58
CA ALA A 187 8.70 14.54 3.65
C ALA A 187 8.67 13.20 2.89
N GLU A 188 7.48 12.62 2.68
CA GLU A 188 7.32 11.37 1.91
C GLU A 188 7.08 11.60 0.42
N ILE A 189 6.66 12.79 -0.01
CA ILE A 189 6.32 13.07 -1.41
C ILE A 189 7.55 13.50 -2.21
N VAL A 190 7.87 12.78 -3.28
CA VAL A 190 8.82 13.16 -4.33
C VAL A 190 8.03 13.84 -5.45
N PRO A 191 8.25 15.14 -5.73
CA PRO A 191 7.64 15.81 -6.87
C PRO A 191 7.99 15.09 -8.18
N VAL A 192 7.00 14.90 -9.03
CA VAL A 192 7.15 14.19 -10.30
C VAL A 192 7.07 15.19 -11.45
N GLN A 193 8.14 15.27 -12.23
CA GLN A 193 8.15 15.99 -13.50
C GLN A 193 7.32 15.21 -14.52
N THR A 194 6.32 15.88 -15.08
CA THR A 194 5.53 15.39 -16.21
C THR A 194 5.71 16.32 -17.41
N ARG A 195 5.16 15.95 -18.57
CA ARG A 195 5.12 16.84 -19.73
C ARG A 195 4.29 18.12 -19.52
N ASP A 196 3.33 18.07 -18.59
CA ASP A 196 2.36 19.14 -18.35
C ASP A 196 2.77 19.99 -17.12
N GLY A 197 3.91 19.68 -16.47
CA GLY A 197 4.44 20.40 -15.32
C GLY A 197 4.90 19.47 -14.17
N VAL A 198 5.34 20.08 -13.08
CA VAL A 198 5.71 19.37 -11.84
C VAL A 198 4.44 19.09 -11.03
N VAL A 199 4.24 17.83 -10.65
CA VAL A 199 3.15 17.39 -9.77
C VAL A 199 3.74 17.13 -8.39
N SER A 200 3.30 17.86 -7.37
CA SER A 200 3.85 17.79 -6.00
C SER A 200 2.81 17.58 -4.91
N THR A 201 1.52 17.50 -5.24
CA THR A 201 0.42 17.38 -4.27
C THR A 201 -0.50 16.22 -4.60
N ASP A 202 -1.06 15.58 -3.59
CA ASP A 202 -2.04 14.51 -3.76
C ASP A 202 -3.33 15.05 -4.41
N GLY A 203 -3.82 14.37 -5.43
CA GLY A 203 -5.04 14.73 -6.17
C GLY A 203 -6.28 13.93 -5.78
N CYS A 204 -6.15 12.95 -4.88
CA CYS A 204 -7.26 12.12 -4.39
C CYS A 204 -8.08 12.73 -3.24
N PRO A 205 -7.47 13.44 -2.25
CA PRO A 205 -8.20 14.00 -1.13
C PRO A 205 -9.29 14.98 -1.56
N ARG A 206 -10.43 14.94 -0.85
CA ARG A 206 -11.61 15.79 -1.07
C ARG A 206 -11.93 16.54 0.22
N PRO A 207 -11.24 17.66 0.51
CA PRO A 207 -11.37 18.39 1.79
C PRO A 207 -12.79 18.92 2.06
N GLU A 208 -13.61 19.04 1.02
CA GLU A 208 -15.01 19.46 1.05
C GLU A 208 -16.01 18.34 1.38
N THR A 209 -15.55 17.11 1.62
CA THR A 209 -16.42 15.97 1.93
C THR A 209 -17.29 16.26 3.17
N THR A 210 -18.61 16.08 3.03
CA THR A 210 -19.59 16.20 4.13
C THR A 210 -20.38 14.92 4.34
N ALA A 211 -21.00 14.76 5.51
CA ALA A 211 -21.87 13.62 5.80
C ALA A 211 -23.08 13.58 4.85
N GLU A 212 -23.68 14.73 4.58
CA GLU A 212 -24.82 14.87 3.66
C GLU A 212 -24.42 14.51 2.22
N GLY A 213 -23.21 14.93 1.79
CA GLY A 213 -22.68 14.60 0.48
C GLY A 213 -22.45 13.11 0.30
N LEU A 214 -21.93 12.42 1.34
CA LEU A 214 -21.76 10.97 1.33
C LEU A 214 -23.11 10.23 1.30
N ALA A 215 -24.06 10.66 2.14
CA ALA A 215 -25.41 10.08 2.18
C ALA A 215 -26.16 10.21 0.85
N GLY A 216 -25.86 11.24 0.06
CA GLY A 216 -26.43 11.44 -1.28
C GLY A 216 -25.90 10.51 -2.38
N LEU A 217 -24.81 9.75 -2.13
CA LEU A 217 -24.23 8.87 -3.13
C LEU A 217 -25.09 7.62 -3.38
N LYS A 218 -25.02 7.08 -4.59
CA LYS A 218 -25.64 5.80 -4.93
C LYS A 218 -24.70 4.64 -4.57
N PRO A 219 -25.22 3.46 -4.21
CA PRO A 219 -24.42 2.23 -4.15
C PRO A 219 -23.68 2.01 -5.47
N ALA A 220 -22.42 1.57 -5.38
CA ALA A 220 -21.54 1.46 -6.53
C ALA A 220 -21.52 0.07 -7.17
N PHE A 221 -21.86 -0.98 -6.42
CA PHE A 221 -21.66 -2.37 -6.82
C PHE A 221 -22.95 -3.20 -6.81
N ASP A 222 -23.83 -2.96 -5.84
CA ASP A 222 -25.15 -3.58 -5.75
C ASP A 222 -26.22 -2.48 -5.69
N ALA A 223 -26.92 -2.27 -6.81
CA ALA A 223 -27.89 -1.19 -6.92
C ALA A 223 -29.19 -1.43 -6.14
N ALA A 224 -29.49 -2.68 -5.79
CA ALA A 224 -30.74 -3.05 -5.13
C ALA A 224 -30.61 -2.97 -3.61
N GLU A 225 -29.54 -3.57 -3.05
CA GLU A 225 -29.38 -3.74 -1.60
C GLU A 225 -27.99 -3.29 -1.10
N GLY A 226 -27.18 -2.67 -1.97
CA GLY A 226 -25.81 -2.29 -1.63
C GLY A 226 -25.70 -1.14 -0.64
N THR A 227 -24.62 -1.18 0.13
CA THR A 227 -24.24 -0.17 1.12
C THR A 227 -22.95 0.55 0.76
N VAL A 228 -22.13 -0.05 -0.11
CA VAL A 228 -20.82 0.46 -0.51
C VAL A 228 -21.01 1.47 -1.64
N THR A 229 -20.45 2.66 -1.47
CA THR A 229 -20.49 3.75 -2.44
C THR A 229 -19.09 4.14 -2.91
N ALA A 230 -19.01 4.98 -3.94
CA ALA A 230 -17.74 5.56 -4.36
C ALA A 230 -17.07 6.43 -3.28
N GLY A 231 -17.83 6.93 -2.30
CA GLY A 231 -17.30 7.70 -1.17
C GLY A 231 -16.75 6.83 -0.04
N THR A 232 -17.20 5.57 0.05
CA THR A 232 -16.76 4.60 1.06
C THR A 232 -15.77 3.57 0.50
N SER A 233 -15.23 3.83 -0.68
CA SER A 233 -14.27 2.99 -1.39
C SER A 233 -13.01 3.80 -1.69
N SER A 234 -11.84 3.15 -1.76
CA SER A 234 -10.65 3.79 -2.31
C SER A 234 -10.90 4.18 -3.77
N PRO A 235 -10.57 5.41 -4.20
CA PRO A 235 -10.68 5.78 -5.59
C PRO A 235 -9.66 5.00 -6.44
N LEU A 236 -9.95 4.88 -7.74
CA LEU A 236 -8.95 4.42 -8.70
C LEU A 236 -7.82 5.46 -8.76
N THR A 237 -6.57 5.01 -8.69
CA THR A 237 -5.42 5.89 -8.43
C THR A 237 -4.23 5.51 -9.29
N ASP A 238 -3.51 6.52 -9.77
CA ASP A 238 -2.17 6.41 -10.35
C ASP A 238 -1.14 6.86 -9.31
N GLY A 239 -0.05 6.10 -9.15
CA GLY A 239 1.05 6.49 -8.26
C GLY A 239 2.10 5.41 -8.03
N ALA A 240 3.24 5.81 -7.46
CA ALA A 240 4.34 4.93 -7.10
C ALA A 240 4.84 5.20 -5.67
N ALA A 241 5.42 4.19 -5.03
CA ALA A 241 6.07 4.29 -3.72
C ALA A 241 7.30 3.37 -3.66
N ALA A 242 8.29 3.76 -2.87
CA ALA A 242 9.51 2.99 -2.66
C ALA A 242 9.99 3.10 -1.21
N VAL A 243 10.51 2.00 -0.69
CA VAL A 243 11.19 1.94 0.60
C VAL A 243 12.57 1.32 0.43
N LEU A 244 13.56 1.86 1.15
CA LEU A 244 14.89 1.29 1.22
C LEU A 244 14.91 0.27 2.35
N VAL A 245 15.22 -0.98 2.03
CA VAL A 245 15.30 -2.08 3.00
C VAL A 245 16.74 -2.57 3.04
N CYS A 246 17.37 -2.56 4.21
CA CYS A 246 18.75 -3.00 4.34
C CYS A 246 19.00 -3.72 5.67
N SER A 247 20.16 -4.38 5.76
CA SER A 247 20.62 -4.93 7.02
C SER A 247 20.93 -3.79 8.00
N GLU A 248 20.60 -3.97 9.27
CA GLU A 248 20.90 -2.96 10.30
C GLU A 248 22.40 -2.68 10.39
N ALA A 249 23.22 -3.72 10.26
CA ALA A 249 24.67 -3.59 10.25
C ALA A 249 25.18 -2.78 9.05
N TYR A 250 24.58 -2.94 7.86
CA TYR A 250 24.92 -2.12 6.70
C TYR A 250 24.53 -0.65 6.92
N ALA A 251 23.32 -0.40 7.43
CA ALA A 251 22.87 0.94 7.77
C ALA A 251 23.82 1.62 8.76
N ASP A 252 24.26 0.92 9.81
CA ASP A 252 25.22 1.43 10.78
C ASP A 252 26.59 1.73 10.15
N ARG A 253 27.13 0.81 9.33
CA ARG A 253 28.44 1.00 8.67
C ARG A 253 28.44 2.17 7.68
N LYS A 254 27.32 2.44 7.02
CA LYS A 254 27.18 3.49 6.00
C LYS A 254 26.57 4.78 6.55
N GLY A 255 26.18 4.82 7.83
CA GLY A 255 25.54 5.98 8.45
C GLY A 255 24.17 6.31 7.87
N LEU A 256 23.43 5.30 7.39
CA LEU A 256 22.09 5.52 6.83
C LEU A 256 21.06 5.75 7.93
N PRO A 257 20.00 6.54 7.65
CA PRO A 257 18.87 6.66 8.56
C PRO A 257 18.21 5.30 8.79
N LYS A 258 17.59 5.14 9.97
CA LYS A 258 16.93 3.91 10.41
C LYS A 258 15.55 4.25 10.94
N LEU A 259 14.53 4.14 10.10
CA LEU A 259 13.14 4.51 10.45
C LEU A 259 12.51 3.50 11.41
N ALA A 260 12.63 2.20 11.08
CA ALA A 260 12.08 1.13 11.88
C ALA A 260 12.74 -0.22 11.55
N ARG A 261 12.69 -1.16 12.49
CA ARG A 261 13.12 -2.54 12.31
C ARG A 261 11.94 -3.42 11.89
N ILE A 262 12.15 -4.29 10.91
CA ILE A 262 11.17 -5.32 10.54
C ILE A 262 11.25 -6.47 11.55
N ARG A 263 10.28 -6.57 12.46
CA ARG A 263 10.25 -7.63 13.48
C ARG A 263 9.70 -8.92 12.93
N ALA A 264 8.51 -8.84 12.34
CA ALA A 264 7.83 -9.99 11.79
C ALA A 264 7.04 -9.64 10.53
N ILE A 265 6.87 -10.64 9.69
CA ILE A 265 6.07 -10.57 8.47
C ILE A 265 5.16 -11.79 8.42
N ALA A 266 3.98 -11.66 7.83
CA ALA A 266 3.10 -12.79 7.62
C ALA A 266 2.16 -12.61 6.41
N ILE A 267 1.77 -13.75 5.86
CA ILE A 267 0.76 -13.89 4.81
C ILE A 267 -0.22 -14.99 5.26
N SER A 268 -1.48 -14.79 4.92
CA SER A 268 -2.57 -15.75 5.14
C SER A 268 -3.52 -15.78 3.94
N GLY A 269 -4.11 -16.94 3.67
CA GLY A 269 -5.29 -17.05 2.82
C GLY A 269 -6.58 -16.89 3.64
N CYS A 270 -7.67 -16.53 2.98
CA CYS A 270 -9.03 -16.51 3.52
C CYS A 270 -10.03 -16.83 2.40
N GLU A 271 -11.32 -16.85 2.72
CA GLU A 271 -12.38 -17.04 1.72
C GLU A 271 -12.37 -15.89 0.70
N PRO A 272 -12.29 -16.19 -0.62
CA PRO A 272 -12.27 -15.16 -1.66
C PRO A 272 -13.49 -14.22 -1.64
N GLU A 273 -14.67 -14.75 -1.28
CA GLU A 273 -15.94 -14.03 -1.23
C GLU A 273 -15.97 -12.93 -0.17
N VAL A 274 -15.07 -13.01 0.82
CA VAL A 274 -14.89 -12.03 1.91
C VAL A 274 -13.40 -11.66 2.04
N MET A 275 -12.69 -11.56 0.90
CA MET A 275 -11.25 -11.34 0.85
C MET A 275 -10.77 -10.12 1.66
N GLY A 276 -11.64 -9.14 1.86
CA GLY A 276 -11.43 -7.98 2.73
C GLY A 276 -11.01 -8.33 4.16
N LEU A 277 -11.30 -9.55 4.65
CA LEU A 277 -10.97 -10.03 6.00
C LEU A 277 -9.56 -10.62 6.12
N GLY A 278 -8.83 -10.76 5.01
CA GLY A 278 -7.45 -11.24 4.99
C GLY A 278 -6.52 -10.61 6.05
N PRO A 279 -6.57 -9.27 6.29
CA PRO A 279 -5.76 -8.60 7.30
C PRO A 279 -5.86 -9.20 8.70
N ILE A 280 -7.03 -9.74 9.09
CA ILE A 280 -7.23 -10.28 10.44
C ILE A 280 -6.25 -11.43 10.68
N LEU A 281 -6.22 -12.39 9.76
CA LEU A 281 -5.39 -13.59 9.87
C LEU A 281 -3.90 -13.28 9.70
N SER A 282 -3.55 -12.41 8.74
CA SER A 282 -2.14 -12.05 8.52
C SER A 282 -1.59 -11.24 9.68
N SER A 283 -2.36 -10.30 10.22
CA SER A 283 -1.94 -9.48 11.37
C SER A 283 -1.77 -10.31 12.63
N ARG A 284 -2.74 -11.18 12.98
CA ARG A 284 -2.62 -12.10 14.13
C ARG A 284 -1.35 -12.96 14.02
N LYS A 285 -1.11 -13.54 12.84
CA LYS A 285 0.09 -14.34 12.55
C LYS A 285 1.40 -13.54 12.61
N ALA A 286 1.40 -12.28 12.16
CA ALA A 286 2.59 -11.43 12.24
C ALA A 286 2.89 -11.01 13.68
N MET A 287 1.86 -10.64 14.45
CA MET A 287 2.00 -10.27 15.87
C MET A 287 2.44 -11.46 16.73
N GLU A 288 1.89 -12.65 16.50
CA GLU A 288 2.33 -13.90 17.15
C GLU A 288 3.83 -14.15 16.90
N ARG A 289 4.28 -14.02 15.65
CA ARG A 289 5.72 -14.17 15.29
C ARG A 289 6.61 -13.10 15.91
N ALA A 290 6.07 -11.92 16.16
CA ALA A 290 6.77 -10.83 16.84
C ALA A 290 6.73 -10.97 18.38
N GLY A 291 5.90 -11.87 18.92
CA GLY A 291 5.70 -12.01 20.36
C GLY A 291 4.97 -10.83 21.00
N ILE A 292 4.07 -10.17 20.26
CA ILE A 292 3.29 -9.01 20.74
C ILE A 292 1.79 -9.22 20.54
N THR A 293 1.00 -8.36 21.15
CA THR A 293 -0.45 -8.26 20.99
C THR A 293 -0.84 -6.93 20.34
N ILE A 294 -2.13 -6.74 20.02
CA ILE A 294 -2.60 -5.46 19.47
C ILE A 294 -2.45 -4.30 20.49
N ASP A 295 -2.50 -4.60 21.79
CA ASP A 295 -2.38 -3.59 22.84
C ASP A 295 -0.98 -2.96 22.89
N ASP A 296 0.03 -3.69 22.39
CA ASP A 296 1.40 -3.20 22.26
C ASP A 296 1.59 -2.28 21.04
N VAL A 297 0.62 -2.26 20.12
CA VAL A 297 0.70 -1.52 18.85
C VAL A 297 0.17 -0.10 19.04
N GLY A 298 1.02 0.88 18.73
CA GLY A 298 0.68 2.31 18.81
C GLY A 298 0.35 2.95 17.46
N VAL A 299 0.66 2.28 16.35
CA VAL A 299 0.39 2.75 14.99
C VAL A 299 -0.13 1.59 14.14
N VAL A 300 -1.26 1.79 13.47
CA VAL A 300 -1.82 0.81 12.51
C VAL A 300 -2.04 1.49 11.18
N GLU A 301 -1.32 1.04 10.15
CA GLU A 301 -1.58 1.41 8.75
C GLU A 301 -2.28 0.22 8.06
N LEU A 302 -3.61 0.29 7.99
CA LEU A 302 -4.47 -0.69 7.32
C LEU A 302 -5.01 -0.09 6.02
N ASN A 303 -4.76 -0.75 4.90
CA ASN A 303 -5.30 -0.29 3.61
C ASN A 303 -6.84 -0.19 3.66
N GLU A 304 -7.37 0.96 3.24
CA GLU A 304 -8.81 1.25 3.19
C GLU A 304 -9.37 1.01 1.80
N ALA A 305 -9.34 -0.24 1.32
CA ALA A 305 -9.92 -0.59 0.02
C ALA A 305 -11.42 -0.22 -0.02
N PHE A 306 -12.14 -0.54 1.06
CA PHE A 306 -13.51 -0.15 1.35
C PHE A 306 -13.65 0.16 2.85
N ALA A 307 -14.68 0.90 3.25
CA ALA A 307 -14.92 1.17 4.67
C ALA A 307 -15.35 -0.11 5.41
N SER A 308 -16.17 -0.95 4.77
CA SER A 308 -16.70 -2.18 5.40
C SER A 308 -15.58 -3.14 5.85
N GLN A 309 -14.59 -3.44 5.00
CA GLN A 309 -13.50 -4.32 5.45
C GLN A 309 -12.59 -3.66 6.48
N SER A 310 -12.35 -2.36 6.38
CA SER A 310 -11.51 -1.67 7.36
C SER A 310 -12.13 -1.69 8.75
N ILE A 311 -13.43 -1.42 8.84
CA ILE A 311 -14.20 -1.49 10.08
C ILE A 311 -14.20 -2.92 10.62
N ALA A 312 -14.50 -3.93 9.78
CA ALA A 312 -14.51 -5.32 10.20
C ALA A 312 -13.15 -5.77 10.74
N CYS A 313 -12.06 -5.48 10.03
CA CYS A 313 -10.70 -5.84 10.45
C CYS A 313 -10.29 -5.13 11.74
N ALA A 314 -10.59 -3.82 11.86
CA ALA A 314 -10.26 -3.06 13.06
C ALA A 314 -11.00 -3.61 14.30
N ARG A 315 -12.30 -3.91 14.18
CA ARG A 315 -13.10 -4.53 15.25
C ARG A 315 -12.54 -5.89 15.68
N GLU A 316 -12.28 -6.77 14.72
CA GLU A 316 -11.79 -8.14 14.96
C GLU A 316 -10.37 -8.20 15.53
N LEU A 317 -9.53 -7.23 15.19
CA LEU A 317 -8.18 -7.12 15.71
C LEU A 317 -8.12 -6.38 17.04
N GLY A 318 -9.18 -5.69 17.48
CA GLY A 318 -9.14 -4.82 18.65
C GLY A 318 -8.36 -3.53 18.44
N VAL A 319 -8.30 -3.03 17.19
CA VAL A 319 -7.57 -1.80 16.85
C VAL A 319 -8.27 -0.59 17.44
N ARG A 320 -7.52 0.23 18.16
CA ARG A 320 -7.98 1.52 18.69
C ARG A 320 -8.02 2.57 17.58
N ASP A 321 -9.11 3.33 17.47
CA ASP A 321 -9.33 4.26 16.34
C ASP A 321 -8.29 5.38 16.29
N GLU A 322 -7.76 5.82 17.43
CA GLU A 322 -6.71 6.82 17.54
C GLU A 322 -5.34 6.35 17.02
N THR A 323 -5.17 5.04 16.81
CA THR A 323 -3.92 4.45 16.25
C THR A 323 -4.04 4.11 14.76
N LEU A 324 -5.27 4.07 14.23
CA LEU A 324 -5.57 3.58 12.89
C LEU A 324 -5.51 4.70 11.85
N ASN A 325 -4.63 4.58 10.85
CA ASN A 325 -4.56 5.48 9.69
C ASN A 325 -4.65 6.96 10.10
N ILE A 326 -3.77 7.36 11.03
CA ILE A 326 -3.86 8.64 11.75
C ILE A 326 -3.70 9.86 10.85
N ASP A 327 -3.06 9.70 9.70
CA ASP A 327 -2.93 10.72 8.65
C ASP A 327 -3.88 10.48 7.45
N GLY A 328 -4.93 9.68 7.66
CA GLY A 328 -5.86 9.26 6.62
C GLY A 328 -5.38 8.02 5.86
N GLY A 329 -6.32 7.31 5.24
CA GLY A 329 -6.03 6.08 4.51
C GLY A 329 -6.41 6.17 3.04
N ALA A 330 -6.57 5.01 2.41
CA ALA A 330 -6.74 4.93 0.96
C ALA A 330 -8.08 5.47 0.45
N ILE A 331 -9.12 5.59 1.29
CA ILE A 331 -10.37 6.28 0.90
C ILE A 331 -10.09 7.75 0.56
N ALA A 332 -9.16 8.39 1.26
CA ALA A 332 -8.78 9.78 1.02
C ALA A 332 -7.57 9.91 0.10
N LEU A 333 -6.49 9.18 0.39
CA LEU A 333 -5.20 9.32 -0.29
C LEU A 333 -5.12 8.53 -1.60
N GLY A 334 -6.01 7.56 -1.83
CA GLY A 334 -5.99 6.68 -2.99
C GLY A 334 -5.29 5.34 -2.77
N HIS A 335 -5.57 4.40 -3.68
CA HIS A 335 -5.06 3.02 -3.67
C HIS A 335 -4.46 2.62 -5.03
N PRO A 336 -3.25 3.09 -5.38
CA PRO A 336 -2.53 2.57 -6.54
C PRO A 336 -2.02 1.17 -6.18
N LEU A 337 -2.80 0.15 -6.55
CA LEU A 337 -2.70 -1.25 -6.11
C LEU A 337 -1.26 -1.70 -5.82
N GLY A 338 -0.43 -1.82 -6.86
CA GLY A 338 0.97 -2.25 -6.77
C GLY A 338 1.85 -1.41 -5.85
N ALA A 339 1.61 -0.10 -5.71
CA ALA A 339 2.39 0.83 -4.88
C ALA A 339 1.97 0.89 -3.41
N THR A 340 0.73 0.51 -3.09
CA THR A 340 0.15 0.80 -1.78
C THR A 340 0.87 0.10 -0.64
N GLY A 341 1.36 -1.12 -0.85
CA GLY A 341 2.10 -1.88 0.16
C GLY A 341 3.36 -1.19 0.67
N ALA A 342 4.18 -0.63 -0.24
CA ALA A 342 5.36 0.16 0.14
C ALA A 342 4.95 1.45 0.87
N ARG A 343 3.85 2.11 0.43
CA ARG A 343 3.32 3.30 1.11
C ARG A 343 2.97 3.02 2.56
N ILE A 344 2.17 1.99 2.85
CA ILE A 344 1.72 1.68 4.22
C ILE A 344 2.88 1.19 5.11
N VAL A 345 3.83 0.44 4.58
CA VAL A 345 5.04 0.06 5.34
C VAL A 345 5.90 1.29 5.66
N GLY A 346 6.21 2.11 4.65
CA GLY A 346 7.03 3.30 4.81
C GLY A 346 6.39 4.33 5.73
N LYS A 347 5.08 4.55 5.60
CA LYS A 347 4.32 5.44 6.48
C LYS A 347 4.34 4.93 7.92
N ALA A 348 4.03 3.67 8.16
CA ALA A 348 4.08 3.08 9.49
C ALA A 348 5.48 3.22 10.13
N ALA A 349 6.55 3.06 9.35
CA ALA A 349 7.92 3.25 9.81
C ALA A 349 8.20 4.71 10.22
N GLN A 350 7.75 5.71 9.45
CA GLN A 350 7.88 7.12 9.81
C GLN A 350 7.07 7.49 11.05
N LEU A 351 5.85 6.97 11.16
CA LEU A 351 4.94 7.26 12.26
C LEU A 351 5.43 6.74 13.62
N LEU A 352 6.18 5.63 13.65
CA LEU A 352 6.78 5.13 14.89
C LEU A 352 7.61 6.19 15.61
N GLY A 353 8.47 6.91 14.87
CA GLY A 353 9.27 8.00 15.42
C GLY A 353 8.43 9.18 15.86
N ARG A 354 7.46 9.59 15.01
CA ARG A 354 6.61 10.76 15.27
C ARG A 354 5.70 10.59 16.49
N GLU A 355 5.09 9.42 16.64
CA GLU A 355 4.14 9.11 17.71
C GLU A 355 4.81 8.52 18.96
N GLY A 356 6.13 8.29 18.92
CA GLY A 356 6.87 7.65 20.01
C GLY A 356 6.48 6.18 20.27
N ALA A 357 5.64 5.60 19.43
CA ALA A 357 5.14 4.25 19.56
C ALA A 357 6.26 3.21 19.46
N ARG A 358 6.10 2.08 20.16
CA ARG A 358 7.08 0.99 20.13
C ARG A 358 6.89 0.09 18.90
N TYR A 359 5.65 -0.30 18.63
CA TYR A 359 5.28 -1.19 17.53
C TYR A 359 4.27 -0.56 16.59
N ALA A 360 4.40 -0.90 15.30
CA ALA A 360 3.44 -0.56 14.27
C ALA A 360 3.04 -1.80 13.48
N LEU A 361 1.79 -1.82 13.03
CA LEU A 361 1.23 -2.86 12.17
C LEU A 361 0.86 -2.26 10.81
N ALA A 362 1.54 -2.67 9.75
CA ALA A 362 1.16 -2.37 8.38
C ALA A 362 0.47 -3.60 7.77
N THR A 363 -0.75 -3.48 7.25
CA THR A 363 -1.52 -4.65 6.79
C THR A 363 -2.53 -4.30 5.70
N GLN A 364 -2.87 -5.26 4.85
CA GLN A 364 -3.87 -5.05 3.79
C GLN A 364 -4.50 -6.34 3.26
N CYS A 365 -5.74 -6.20 2.78
CA CYS A 365 -6.46 -7.25 2.08
C CYS A 365 -5.96 -7.38 0.63
N ILE A 366 -6.16 -8.55 0.04
CA ILE A 366 -5.68 -8.89 -1.30
C ILE A 366 -6.76 -9.69 -2.02
N GLY A 367 -7.05 -9.29 -3.26
CA GLY A 367 -7.98 -9.97 -4.16
C GLY A 367 -7.71 -11.48 -4.28
N GLY A 368 -8.78 -12.26 -4.43
CA GLY A 368 -8.70 -13.73 -4.45
C GLY A 368 -8.54 -14.39 -3.08
N GLY A 369 -8.71 -13.64 -1.98
CA GLY A 369 -8.80 -14.19 -0.63
C GLY A 369 -7.46 -14.32 0.08
N GLN A 370 -6.74 -13.20 0.24
CA GLN A 370 -5.45 -13.19 0.94
C GLN A 370 -5.32 -11.96 1.86
N GLY A 371 -4.40 -12.05 2.82
CA GLY A 371 -3.95 -10.94 3.67
C GLY A 371 -2.44 -10.95 3.80
N ILE A 372 -1.85 -9.77 3.96
CA ILE A 372 -0.41 -9.57 4.18
C ILE A 372 -0.20 -8.54 5.28
N ALA A 373 0.76 -8.81 6.18
CA ALA A 373 1.07 -7.93 7.30
C ALA A 373 2.58 -7.87 7.59
N THR A 374 3.01 -6.71 8.08
CA THR A 374 4.36 -6.41 8.57
C THR A 374 4.26 -5.76 9.94
N VAL A 375 4.95 -6.31 10.93
CA VAL A 375 5.15 -5.69 12.24
C VAL A 375 6.50 -4.98 12.25
N LEU A 376 6.45 -3.69 12.53
CA LEU A 376 7.62 -2.82 12.64
C LEU A 376 7.86 -2.47 14.11
N GLU A 377 9.11 -2.25 14.48
CA GLU A 377 9.51 -1.78 15.80
C GLU A 377 10.41 -0.56 15.68
N ARG A 378 10.20 0.41 16.57
CA ARG A 378 11.05 1.59 16.67
C ARG A 378 12.48 1.21 17.07
N ILE A 379 13.45 1.87 16.47
CA ILE A 379 14.89 1.61 16.69
C ILE A 379 15.40 2.36 17.90
#